data_AF-A0A849E1C2-F1
#
_entry.id   AF-A0A849E1C2-F1
#
_cell.length_a   1.000
_cell.length_b   1.000
_cell.length_c   1.000
_cell.angle_alpha   90.00
_cell.angle_beta   90.00
_cell.angle_gamma   90.00
#
_symmetry.space_group_name_H-M   'P 1'
#
loop_
_entity.id
_entity.type
_entity.pdbx_description
1 polymer ?
#
loop_
_entity_poly.entity_id
_entity_poly.type
_entity_poly.pdbx_seq_one_letter_code
_entity_poly.pdbx_strand_id
1 'polypeptide(L)'
;LLLDKEGYTQAEELILSNYPKLKDLDSLALKETIDDAVIISSALAAVYRASGDTAKAKRITEINKQFSEETFLKRQKRLTGFDYINLAMLITGRLDDDEVLALLEAAIDDGLALEWRNLIDMNPVFASLQSHPRYIVLKARIEADMARQLVMTKSDVQSESSF
;
A
#
# COMPACT_ATOMS: atom_id res chain seq x y z
N LEU A 1 5.53 11.46 -7.20
CA LEU A 1 6.77 11.69 -7.96
C LEU A 1 7.03 10.46 -8.82
N LEU A 2 7.03 10.59 -10.14
CA LEU A 2 7.55 9.56 -11.04
C LEU A 2 9.07 9.75 -11.08
N LEU A 3 9.81 8.81 -10.50
CA LEU A 3 11.27 8.77 -10.60
C LEU A 3 11.66 8.58 -12.08
N ASP A 4 12.76 9.17 -12.52
CA ASP A 4 13.38 8.83 -13.80
C ASP A 4 14.27 7.58 -13.63
N LYS A 5 14.95 7.15 -14.70
CA LYS A 5 15.81 5.96 -14.67
C LYS A 5 16.88 6.04 -13.57
N GLU A 6 17.43 7.23 -13.34
CA GLU A 6 18.42 7.47 -12.29
C GLU A 6 17.79 7.41 -10.90
N GLY A 7 16.59 7.97 -10.74
CA GLY A 7 15.81 7.90 -9.51
C GLY A 7 15.43 6.46 -9.11
N TYR A 8 15.12 5.59 -10.06
CA TYR A 8 14.87 4.17 -9.76
C TYR A 8 16.13 3.43 -9.29
N THR A 9 17.29 3.71 -9.89
CA THR A 9 18.57 3.15 -9.44
C THR A 9 18.91 3.60 -8.02
N GLN A 10 18.77 4.89 -7.72
CA GLN A 10 19.00 5.42 -6.37
C GLN A 10 18.03 4.82 -5.35
N ALA A 11 16.76 4.62 -5.72
CA ALA A 11 15.78 3.98 -4.85
C ALA A 11 16.13 2.50 -4.56
N GLU A 12 16.56 1.74 -5.57
CA GLU A 12 17.06 0.38 -5.40
C GLU A 12 18.26 0.34 -4.45
N GLU A 13 19.28 1.18 -4.69
CA GLU A 13 20.49 1.24 -3.87
C GLU A 13 20.18 1.59 -2.41
N LEU A 14 19.31 2.57 -2.18
CA LEU A 14 18.90 2.97 -0.84
C LEU A 14 18.20 1.82 -0.10
N ILE A 15 17.28 1.13 -0.77
CA ILE A 15 16.58 -0.02 -0.17
C ILE A 15 17.57 -1.13 0.16
N LEU A 16 18.42 -1.53 -0.79
CA LEU A 16 19.37 -2.63 -0.61
C LEU A 16 20.49 -2.30 0.39
N SER A 17 20.82 -1.02 0.59
CA SER A 17 21.77 -0.59 1.62
C SER A 17 21.18 -0.72 3.02
N ASN A 18 19.90 -0.37 3.20
CA ASN A 18 19.24 -0.43 4.51
C ASN A 18 18.74 -1.84 4.84
N TYR A 19 18.44 -2.65 3.82
CA TYR A 19 17.91 -4.01 3.95
C TYR A 19 18.75 -5.00 3.16
N PRO A 20 20.02 -5.23 3.56
CA PRO A 20 20.97 -6.05 2.79
C PRO A 20 20.53 -7.50 2.62
N LYS A 21 19.63 -8.01 3.47
CA LYS A 21 19.02 -9.34 3.31
C LYS A 21 18.27 -9.48 1.98
N LEU A 22 17.74 -8.39 1.42
CA LEU A 22 17.04 -8.39 0.13
C LEU A 22 17.99 -8.51 -1.08
N LYS A 23 19.32 -8.40 -0.89
CA LYS A 23 20.29 -8.62 -1.97
C LYS A 23 20.34 -10.07 -2.44
N ASP A 24 20.01 -11.00 -1.56
CA ASP A 24 19.94 -12.43 -1.86
C ASP A 24 18.50 -12.92 -1.66
N LEU A 25 17.70 -12.72 -2.70
CA LEU A 25 16.29 -13.10 -2.71
C LEU A 25 16.11 -14.63 -2.54
N ASP A 26 17.12 -15.44 -2.90
CA ASP A 26 17.00 -16.91 -2.88
C ASP A 26 17.19 -17.50 -1.48
N SER A 27 17.90 -16.80 -0.58
CA SER A 27 18.04 -17.18 0.82
C SER A 27 16.99 -16.54 1.73
N LEU A 28 16.08 -15.72 1.18
CA LEU A 28 15.06 -15.00 1.94
C LEU A 28 13.95 -15.94 2.44
N ALA A 29 14.23 -16.64 3.55
CA ALA A 29 13.21 -17.34 4.32
C ALA A 29 12.46 -16.33 5.19
N LEU A 30 11.36 -15.79 4.68
CA LEU A 30 10.47 -14.91 5.44
C LEU A 30 9.66 -15.75 6.44
N LYS A 31 10.31 -16.15 7.54
CA LYS A 31 9.68 -16.93 8.60
C LYS A 31 9.04 -16.01 9.64
N GLU A 32 7.72 -16.04 9.65
CA GLU A 32 6.81 -15.82 10.78
C GLU A 32 6.58 -14.40 11.30
N THR A 33 7.28 -13.38 10.83
CA THR A 33 6.87 -11.99 11.07
C THR A 33 6.65 -11.27 9.74
N ILE A 34 5.48 -10.65 9.60
CA ILE A 34 5.27 -9.54 8.67
C ILE A 34 6.07 -8.36 9.24
N ASP A 35 7.39 -8.49 9.26
CA ASP A 35 8.31 -7.42 9.62
C ASP A 35 8.46 -6.48 8.43
N ASP A 36 9.05 -5.31 8.69
CA ASP A 36 9.45 -4.30 7.70
C ASP A 36 10.02 -4.87 6.40
N ALA A 37 10.68 -6.04 6.45
CA ALA A 37 11.23 -6.74 5.29
C ALA A 37 10.20 -7.00 4.17
N VAL A 38 8.94 -7.22 4.50
CA VAL A 38 7.86 -7.51 3.54
C VAL A 38 7.36 -6.23 2.86
N ILE A 39 7.17 -5.18 3.64
CA ILE A 39 6.78 -3.85 3.15
C ILE A 39 7.89 -3.32 2.24
N ILE A 40 9.14 -3.47 2.66
CA ILE A 40 10.30 -3.00 1.94
C ILE A 40 10.59 -3.87 0.70
N SER A 41 10.37 -5.18 0.74
CA SER A 41 10.45 -6.01 -0.46
C SER A 41 9.39 -5.58 -1.49
N SER A 42 8.18 -5.28 -1.05
CA SER A 42 7.10 -4.79 -1.93
C SER A 42 7.43 -3.43 -2.56
N ALA A 43 8.04 -2.52 -1.79
CA ALA A 43 8.58 -1.27 -2.33
C ALA A 43 9.68 -1.51 -3.38
N LEU A 44 10.58 -2.45 -3.12
CA LEU A 44 11.63 -2.84 -4.08
C LEU A 44 11.03 -3.46 -5.36
N ALA A 45 9.98 -4.28 -5.24
CA ALA A 45 9.26 -4.82 -6.39
C ALA A 45 8.61 -3.71 -7.25
N ALA A 46 8.06 -2.67 -6.62
CA ALA A 46 7.52 -1.51 -7.32
C ALA A 46 8.61 -0.73 -8.06
N VAL A 47 9.78 -0.52 -7.44
CA VAL A 47 10.95 0.08 -8.10
C VAL A 47 11.37 -0.74 -9.33
N TYR A 48 11.44 -2.06 -9.22
CA TYR A 48 11.77 -2.94 -10.36
C TYR A 48 10.73 -2.91 -11.47
N ARG A 49 9.44 -2.90 -11.12
CA ARG A 49 8.37 -2.78 -12.12
C ARG A 49 8.48 -1.45 -12.86
N ALA A 50 8.70 -0.36 -12.14
CA ALA A 50 8.75 0.98 -12.70
C ALA A 50 10.03 1.21 -13.55
N SER A 51 11.14 0.56 -13.21
CA SER A 51 12.38 0.60 -14.01
C SER A 51 12.38 -0.36 -15.21
N GLY A 52 11.36 -1.23 -15.33
CA GLY A 52 11.23 -2.22 -16.40
C GLY A 52 11.90 -3.57 -16.11
N ASP A 53 12.51 -3.78 -14.93
CA ASP A 53 13.04 -5.07 -14.50
C ASP A 53 11.93 -6.00 -13.99
N THR A 54 11.08 -6.43 -14.92
CA THR A 54 9.91 -7.27 -14.62
C THR A 54 10.31 -8.63 -14.03
N ALA A 55 11.51 -9.12 -14.31
CA ALA A 55 12.00 -10.40 -13.80
C ALA A 55 12.26 -10.35 -12.29
N LYS A 56 12.98 -9.32 -11.81
CA LYS A 56 13.20 -9.13 -10.37
C LYS A 56 11.90 -8.80 -9.63
N ALA A 57 11.05 -7.95 -10.22
CA ALA A 57 9.73 -7.66 -9.66
C ALA A 57 8.90 -8.94 -9.43
N LYS A 58 8.88 -9.84 -10.43
CA LYS A 58 8.20 -11.13 -10.32
C LYS A 58 8.82 -12.04 -9.27
N ARG A 59 10.15 -12.05 -9.13
CA ARG A 59 10.83 -12.87 -8.11
C ARG A 59 10.44 -12.46 -6.69
N ILE A 60 10.44 -11.16 -6.41
CA ILE A 60 10.01 -10.66 -5.09
C ILE A 60 8.54 -10.98 -4.86
N THR A 61 7.69 -10.81 -5.87
CA THR A 61 6.27 -11.16 -5.79
C THR A 61 6.08 -12.63 -5.40
N GLU A 62 6.86 -13.54 -5.98
CA GLU A 62 6.77 -14.97 -5.68
C GLU A 62 7.16 -15.28 -4.23
N ILE A 63 8.17 -14.60 -3.69
CA ILE A 63 8.55 -14.70 -2.28
C ILE A 63 7.41 -14.18 -1.39
N ASN A 64 6.84 -13.04 -1.75
CA ASN A 64 5.72 -12.41 -1.05
C ASN A 64 4.41 -13.23 -1.15
N LYS A 65 4.29 -14.19 -2.07
CA LYS A 65 3.12 -15.09 -2.15
C LYS A 65 2.92 -15.99 -0.95
N GLN A 66 3.98 -16.19 -0.16
CA GLN A 66 3.89 -16.96 1.08
C GLN A 66 3.06 -16.26 2.16
N PHE A 67 2.71 -14.99 1.95
CA PHE A 67 1.81 -14.22 2.81
C PHE A 67 0.39 -14.20 2.24
N SER A 68 -0.58 -14.52 3.09
CA SER A 68 -2.02 -14.45 2.82
C SER A 68 -2.75 -13.77 3.99
N GLU A 69 -4.05 -13.48 3.83
CA GLU A 69 -4.90 -13.02 4.92
C GLU A 69 -4.78 -13.91 6.16
N GLU A 70 -4.66 -15.22 5.98
CA GLU A 70 -4.50 -16.19 7.07
C GLU A 70 -3.24 -15.91 7.90
N THR A 71 -2.15 -15.48 7.26
CA THR A 71 -0.91 -15.09 7.96
C THR A 71 -1.14 -13.89 8.88
N PHE A 72 -1.93 -12.91 8.44
CA PHE A 72 -2.28 -11.74 9.25
C PHE A 72 -3.32 -12.07 10.34
N LEU A 73 -4.29 -12.95 10.05
CA LEU A 73 -5.32 -13.38 11.00
C LEU A 73 -4.82 -14.33 12.09
N LYS A 74 -3.67 -15.01 11.91
CA LYS A 74 -3.09 -15.87 12.96
C LYS A 74 -2.88 -15.19 14.32
N ARG A 75 -2.79 -13.86 14.35
CA ARG A 75 -2.54 -13.07 15.56
C ARG A 75 -3.76 -12.26 16.02
N GLN A 76 -4.89 -12.32 15.32
CA GLN A 76 -6.05 -11.45 15.58
C GLN A 76 -7.36 -12.00 15.02
N LYS A 77 -8.50 -11.57 15.59
CA LYS A 77 -9.84 -12.05 15.16
C LYS A 77 -10.30 -11.49 13.82
N ARG A 78 -9.78 -10.34 13.41
CA ARG A 78 -10.07 -9.66 12.14
C ARG A 78 -8.85 -8.82 11.75
N LEU A 79 -8.72 -8.53 10.46
CA LEU A 79 -7.74 -7.59 9.95
C LEU A 79 -8.09 -6.15 10.38
N THR A 80 -7.06 -5.36 10.65
CA THR A 80 -7.17 -3.90 10.77
C THR A 80 -6.98 -3.24 9.40
N GLY A 81 -7.35 -1.97 9.28
CA GLY A 81 -7.10 -1.19 8.07
C GLY A 81 -5.63 -1.22 7.63
N PHE A 82 -4.68 -1.18 8.57
CA PHE A 82 -3.25 -1.28 8.25
C PHE A 82 -2.87 -2.65 7.70
N ASP A 83 -3.48 -3.72 8.21
CA ASP A 83 -3.26 -5.07 7.69
C ASP A 83 -3.76 -5.22 6.26
N TYR A 84 -4.91 -4.61 5.94
CA TYR A 84 -5.43 -4.57 4.58
C TYR A 84 -4.48 -3.81 3.64
N ILE A 85 -3.92 -2.67 4.06
CA ILE A 85 -2.91 -1.94 3.26
C ILE A 85 -1.65 -2.77 3.06
N ASN A 86 -1.14 -3.39 4.13
CA ASN A 86 0.05 -4.23 4.05
C ASN A 86 -0.18 -5.43 3.10
N LEU A 87 -1.36 -6.03 3.15
CA LEU A 87 -1.74 -7.09 2.24
C LEU A 87 -1.88 -6.58 0.80
N ALA A 88 -2.48 -5.40 0.59
CA ALA A 88 -2.57 -4.76 -0.72
C ALA A 88 -1.17 -4.53 -1.33
N MET A 89 -0.22 -4.01 -0.55
CA MET A 89 1.18 -3.83 -0.98
C MET A 89 1.84 -5.15 -1.39
N LEU A 90 1.62 -6.19 -0.59
CA LEU A 90 2.12 -7.55 -0.80
C LEU A 90 1.64 -8.16 -2.12
N ILE A 91 0.36 -8.02 -2.43
CA ILE A 91 -0.25 -8.65 -3.59
C ILE A 91 -0.18 -7.80 -4.86
N THR A 92 0.15 -6.50 -4.76
CA THR A 92 0.31 -5.61 -5.92
C THR A 92 1.30 -6.17 -6.95
N GLY A 93 2.33 -6.89 -6.49
CA GLY A 93 3.28 -7.56 -7.37
C GLY A 93 2.67 -8.67 -8.24
N ARG A 94 1.50 -9.20 -7.86
CA ARG A 94 0.79 -10.29 -8.57
C ARG A 94 0.02 -9.82 -9.80
N LEU A 95 -0.04 -8.49 -10.04
CA LEU A 95 -0.74 -7.86 -11.16
C LEU A 95 -2.26 -8.10 -11.20
N ASP A 96 -2.87 -8.36 -10.05
CA ASP A 96 -4.33 -8.36 -9.91
C ASP A 96 -4.77 -7.04 -9.28
N ASP A 97 -4.96 -6.03 -10.13
CA ASP A 97 -5.33 -4.69 -9.68
C ASP A 97 -6.72 -4.69 -8.98
N ASP A 98 -7.62 -5.60 -9.33
CA ASP A 98 -8.95 -5.69 -8.72
C ASP A 98 -8.91 -6.25 -7.29
N GLU A 99 -8.06 -7.25 -7.04
CA GLU A 99 -7.80 -7.79 -5.70
C GLU A 99 -7.16 -6.71 -4.80
N VAL A 100 -6.16 -5.99 -5.34
CA VAL A 100 -5.50 -4.89 -4.61
C VAL A 100 -6.51 -3.81 -4.24
N LEU A 101 -7.39 -3.42 -5.17
CA LEU A 101 -8.41 -2.40 -4.92
C LEU A 101 -9.45 -2.84 -3.89
N ALA A 102 -9.84 -4.11 -3.88
CA ALA A 102 -10.75 -4.64 -2.85
C ALA A 102 -10.16 -4.51 -1.44
N LEU A 103 -8.85 -4.77 -1.29
CA LEU A 103 -8.16 -4.59 -0.02
C LEU A 103 -8.03 -3.12 0.38
N LEU A 104 -7.75 -2.23 -0.58
CA LEU A 104 -7.71 -0.79 -0.32
C LEU A 104 -9.09 -0.25 0.11
N GLU A 105 -10.17 -0.73 -0.51
CA GLU A 105 -11.54 -0.41 -0.08
C GLU A 105 -11.81 -0.89 1.35
N ALA A 106 -11.44 -2.13 1.68
CA ALA A 106 -11.58 -2.66 3.03
C ALA A 106 -10.77 -1.86 4.07
N ALA A 107 -9.58 -1.39 3.72
CA ALA A 107 -8.77 -0.53 4.58
C ALA A 107 -9.44 0.81 4.90
N ILE A 108 -10.08 1.41 3.89
CA ILE A 108 -10.83 2.67 4.04
C ILE A 108 -12.07 2.45 4.90
N ASP A 109 -12.79 1.36 4.66
CA ASP A 109 -14.01 1.02 5.41
C ASP A 109 -13.71 0.66 6.88
N ASP A 110 -12.49 0.20 7.21
CA ASP A 110 -12.03 -0.02 8.59
C ASP A 110 -11.41 1.23 9.26
N GLY A 111 -11.50 2.40 8.63
CA GLY A 111 -11.24 3.69 9.28
C GLY A 111 -9.96 4.41 8.85
N LEU A 112 -9.24 3.96 7.82
CA LEU A 112 -8.06 4.66 7.30
C LEU A 112 -8.37 5.82 6.33
N ALA A 113 -9.63 6.25 6.27
CA ALA A 113 -10.07 7.35 5.40
C ALA A 113 -9.37 8.70 5.68
N LEU A 114 -8.80 8.93 6.86
CA LEU A 114 -8.04 10.17 7.15
C LEU A 114 -6.59 10.10 6.67
N GLU A 115 -6.01 8.90 6.63
CA GLU A 115 -4.60 8.66 6.33
C GLU A 115 -4.37 8.23 4.86
N TRP A 116 -5.46 8.02 4.12
CA TRP A 116 -5.45 7.48 2.76
C TRP A 116 -4.51 8.19 1.79
N ARG A 117 -4.36 9.52 1.90
CA ARG A 117 -3.43 10.26 1.01
C ARG A 117 -1.99 9.79 1.21
N ASN A 118 -1.57 9.60 2.44
CA ASN A 118 -0.20 9.20 2.75
C ASN A 118 0.01 7.70 2.49
N LEU A 119 -0.93 6.87 2.91
CA LEU A 119 -0.78 5.42 2.86
C LEU A 119 -1.11 4.81 1.49
N ILE A 120 -1.95 5.49 0.70
CA ILE A 120 -2.48 4.98 -0.57
C ILE A 120 -2.13 5.91 -1.74
N ASP A 121 -2.59 7.17 -1.75
CA ASP A 121 -2.46 8.08 -2.92
C ASP A 121 -1.01 8.44 -3.24
N MET A 122 -0.21 8.70 -2.21
CA MET A 122 1.20 9.05 -2.35
C MET A 122 2.14 7.84 -2.34
N ASN A 123 1.61 6.64 -2.09
CA ASN A 123 2.43 5.44 -1.99
C ASN A 123 2.80 4.94 -3.39
N PRO A 124 4.10 4.90 -3.75
CA PRO A 124 4.53 4.53 -5.10
C PRO A 124 4.18 3.10 -5.48
N VAL A 125 3.94 2.21 -4.50
CA VAL A 125 3.47 0.84 -4.78
C VAL A 125 2.15 0.84 -5.52
N PHE A 126 1.26 1.79 -5.21
CA PHE A 126 -0.07 1.90 -5.83
C PHE A 126 -0.12 2.88 -7.00
N ALA A 127 1.02 3.44 -7.43
CA ALA A 127 1.05 4.45 -8.49
C ALA A 127 0.40 3.97 -9.79
N SER A 128 0.54 2.69 -10.14
CA SER A 128 -0.11 2.12 -11.32
C SER A 128 -1.63 2.07 -11.24
N LEU A 129 -2.20 2.07 -10.02
CA LEU A 129 -3.65 2.05 -9.83
C LEU A 129 -4.30 3.41 -10.06
N GLN A 130 -3.53 4.51 -10.08
CA GLN A 130 -4.09 5.87 -10.16
C GLN A 130 -4.91 6.13 -11.43
N SER A 131 -4.65 5.39 -12.51
CA SER A 131 -5.43 5.45 -13.76
C SER A 131 -6.59 4.44 -13.80
N HIS A 132 -6.70 3.54 -12.82
CA HIS A 132 -7.72 2.51 -12.79
C HIS A 132 -9.09 3.12 -12.46
N PRO A 133 -10.18 2.82 -13.21
CA PRO A 133 -11.48 3.43 -12.99
C PRO A 133 -12.01 3.27 -11.57
N ARG A 134 -11.84 2.08 -10.98
CA ARG A 134 -12.28 1.79 -9.60
C ARG A 134 -11.46 2.55 -8.56
N TYR A 135 -10.18 2.83 -8.81
CA TYR A 135 -9.38 3.69 -7.95
C TYR A 135 -9.85 5.15 -8.00
N ILE A 136 -10.15 5.67 -9.20
CA ILE A 136 -10.68 7.02 -9.38
C ILE A 136 -11.99 7.20 -8.60
N VAL A 137 -12.88 6.20 -8.66
CA VAL A 137 -14.14 6.19 -7.91
C VAL A 137 -13.90 6.13 -6.40
N LEU A 138 -13.00 5.26 -5.92
CA LEU A 138 -12.63 5.17 -4.51
C LEU A 138 -12.12 6.51 -3.98
N LYS A 139 -11.20 7.14 -4.71
CA LYS A 139 -10.64 8.46 -4.38
C LYS A 139 -11.75 9.51 -4.26
N ALA A 140 -12.62 9.61 -5.25
CA ALA A 140 -13.74 10.56 -5.23
C ALA A 140 -14.69 10.33 -4.05
N ARG A 141 -14.96 9.06 -3.69
CA ARG A 141 -15.78 8.68 -2.54
C ARG A 141 -15.18 9.20 -1.23
N ILE A 142 -13.89 8.93 -1.01
CA ILE A 142 -13.19 9.37 0.21
C ILE A 142 -13.19 10.89 0.32
N GLU A 143 -12.89 11.60 -0.77
CA GLU A 143 -12.86 13.07 -0.79
C GLU A 143 -14.25 13.67 -0.52
N ALA A 144 -15.31 13.07 -1.05
CA ALA A 144 -16.69 13.47 -0.75
C ALA A 144 -17.06 13.24 0.71
N ASP A 145 -16.65 12.12 1.30
CA ASP A 145 -16.89 11.81 2.72
C ASP A 145 -16.20 12.81 3.64
N MET A 146 -14.92 13.12 3.37
CA MET A 146 -14.17 14.13 4.12
C MET A 146 -14.81 15.52 3.99
N ALA A 147 -15.24 15.91 2.79
CA ALA A 147 -15.90 17.19 2.57
C ALA A 147 -17.22 17.29 3.38
N ARG A 148 -18.01 16.21 3.43
CA ARG A 148 -19.23 16.14 4.26
C ARG A 148 -18.93 16.32 5.74
N GLN A 149 -17.91 15.62 6.27
CA GLN A 149 -17.51 15.72 7.68
C GLN A 149 -17.05 17.14 8.06
N LEU A 150 -16.35 17.84 7.15
CA LEU A 150 -15.91 19.23 7.35
C LEU A 150 -17.07 20.22 7.40
N VAL A 151 -18.17 19.96 6.67
CA VAL A 151 -19.36 20.82 6.73
C VAL A 151 -20.10 20.63 8.04
N MET A 152 -20.28 19.37 8.49
CA MET A 152 -20.99 19.06 9.74
C MET A 152 -20.27 19.63 10.96
N THR A 153 -18.95 19.50 11.03
CA THR A 153 -18.15 20.08 12.11
C THR A 153 -18.20 21.61 12.15
N LYS A 154 -18.33 22.29 11.01
CA LYS A 154 -18.49 23.75 10.97
C LYS A 154 -19.87 24.22 11.40
N SER A 155 -20.93 23.48 11.10
CA SER A 155 -22.29 23.81 11.56
C SER A 155 -22.44 23.62 13.06
N ASP A 156 -21.83 22.59 13.64
CA ASP A 156 -21.91 22.31 15.07
C ASP A 156 -21.19 23.42 15.88
N VAL A 157 -20.01 23.85 15.44
CA VAL A 157 -19.25 24.95 16.07
C VAL A 157 -20.01 26.29 16.03
N GLN A 158 -20.69 26.60 14.93
CA GLN A 158 -21.50 27.83 14.84
C GLN A 158 -22.74 27.78 15.74
N SER A 159 -23.32 26.60 15.94
CA SER A 159 -24.45 26.41 16.84
C SER A 159 -24.08 26.54 18.33
N GLU A 160 -22.87 26.12 18.72
CA GLU A 160 -22.36 26.28 20.09
C GLU A 160 -21.87 27.70 20.39
N SER A 161 -21.42 28.46 19.38
CA SER A 161 -20.95 29.84 19.53
C SER A 161 -22.08 30.89 19.66
N SER A 162 -23.33 30.45 19.54
CA SER A 162 -24.52 31.33 19.51
C SER A 162 -25.32 31.33 20.83
N PHE A 163 -24.75 30.80 21.92
CA PHE A 163 -25.34 30.78 23.26
C PHE A 163 -24.57 31.69 24.24
#